data_AF-A0A919D9H1-F1
#
_entry.id   AF-A0A919D9H1-F1
#
_cell.length_a   1.000
_cell.length_b   1.000
_cell.length_c   1.000
_cell.angle_alpha   90.00
_cell.angle_beta   90.00
_cell.angle_gamma   90.00
#
_symmetry.space_group_name_H-M   'P 1'
#
loop_
_entity.id
_entity.type
_entity.pdbx_description
1 polymer ?
#
loop_
_entity_poly.entity_id
_entity_poly.type
_entity_poly.pdbx_seq_one_letter_code
_entity_poly.pdbx_strand_id
1 'polypeptide(L)'
;MTGTKTRSPPAAARARAGTTAAREAPKKAARPVTARAGSEDAAVRIDRLIAGLADWRGATLAGIRRVIREVEPGVIEEWKWMGTPVWSHGGMVALANAHKDKVKLTFFHGARLRDPHGLFNAGLGGNRWRAIDFRQGDAVDTQALRALLREAIDYNATHAVPGSRGSRR
;
A
#
# COMPACT_ATOMS: atom_id res chain seq x y z
N MET A 1 50.16 14.29 74.91
CA MET A 1 50.32 15.65 74.37
C MET A 1 51.16 15.58 73.11
N THR A 2 50.67 16.23 72.04
CA THR A 2 51.41 16.75 70.86
C THR A 2 52.34 15.84 70.06
N GLY A 3 52.04 15.71 68.75
CA GLY A 3 52.97 15.19 67.75
C GLY A 3 52.48 15.47 66.32
N THR A 4 52.97 16.56 65.75
CA THR A 4 52.67 17.15 64.44
C THR A 4 53.26 16.41 63.22
N LYS A 5 52.46 16.35 62.15
CA LYS A 5 52.70 16.78 60.74
C LYS A 5 53.95 16.31 59.94
N THR A 6 53.63 15.91 58.69
CA THR A 6 54.28 16.23 57.38
C THR A 6 55.18 15.19 56.66
N ARG A 7 54.54 14.47 55.72
CA ARG A 7 54.77 14.29 54.26
C ARG A 7 56.17 14.15 53.60
N SER A 8 56.15 13.20 52.64
CA SER A 8 56.92 13.01 51.37
C SER A 8 58.05 11.98 51.44
N PRO A 9 58.54 11.34 50.34
CA PRO A 9 58.26 11.45 48.88
C PRO A 9 58.16 10.01 48.21
N PRO A 10 58.67 9.63 47.00
CA PRO A 10 58.88 10.25 45.68
C PRO A 10 58.31 9.41 44.47
N ALA A 11 58.77 9.79 43.26
CA ALA A 11 58.45 9.41 41.88
C ALA A 11 58.54 7.93 41.41
N ALA A 12 57.73 7.68 40.35
CA ALA A 12 57.93 6.93 39.10
C ALA A 12 58.76 5.62 39.06
N ALA A 13 58.12 4.54 38.58
CA ALA A 13 58.77 3.36 38.01
C ALA A 13 58.02 2.84 36.75
N ARG A 14 58.79 2.45 35.73
CA ARG A 14 58.43 1.67 34.52
C ARG A 14 58.29 0.16 34.93
N ALA A 15 57.72 -0.83 34.22
CA ALA A 15 57.50 -1.14 32.80
C ALA A 15 56.57 -2.39 32.62
N ARG A 16 55.95 -2.46 31.42
CA ARG A 16 55.60 -3.63 30.54
C ARG A 16 54.40 -4.57 30.79
N ALA A 17 53.52 -4.54 29.77
CA ALA A 17 52.88 -5.63 29.00
C ALA A 17 51.67 -6.40 29.57
N GLY A 18 50.50 -6.14 28.96
CA GLY A 18 49.31 -6.99 29.00
C GLY A 18 48.38 -6.66 27.84
N THR A 19 48.26 -7.60 26.90
CA THR A 19 47.48 -7.56 25.65
C THR A 19 45.97 -7.67 25.90
N THR A 20 45.15 -6.85 25.23
CA THR A 20 43.99 -7.30 24.41
C THR A 20 43.28 -6.09 23.77
N ALA A 21 43.30 -6.07 22.45
CA ALA A 21 42.62 -5.10 21.60
C ALA A 21 41.13 -5.45 21.48
N ALA A 22 40.24 -4.53 21.87
CA ALA A 22 38.83 -4.59 21.51
C ALA A 22 38.66 -3.97 20.12
N ARG A 23 38.31 -4.81 19.15
CA ARG A 23 38.10 -4.48 17.75
C ARG A 23 36.76 -3.77 17.59
N GLU A 24 36.76 -2.46 17.33
CA GLU A 24 35.57 -1.72 16.91
C GLU A 24 35.15 -2.16 15.51
N ALA A 25 33.88 -2.58 15.35
CA ALA A 25 33.30 -2.95 14.08
C ALA A 25 32.92 -1.71 13.26
N PRO A 26 33.16 -1.67 11.93
CA PRO A 26 32.92 -0.47 11.15
C PRO A 26 31.40 -0.25 10.92
N LYS A 27 30.95 0.99 11.14
CA LYS A 27 29.62 1.49 10.74
C LYS A 27 29.48 1.37 9.22
N LYS A 28 28.55 0.53 8.75
CA LYS A 28 28.24 0.38 7.32
C LYS A 28 27.69 1.70 6.77
N ALA A 29 28.41 2.28 5.81
CA ALA A 29 27.91 3.35 4.95
C ALA A 29 26.67 2.87 4.16
N ALA A 30 25.68 3.75 4.01
CA ALA A 30 24.50 3.51 3.21
C ALA A 30 24.88 3.28 1.75
N ARG A 31 24.45 2.15 1.18
CA ARG A 31 24.64 1.81 -0.24
C ARG A 31 23.58 2.54 -1.06
N PRO A 32 23.90 3.05 -2.27
CA PRO A 32 22.89 3.58 -3.17
C PRO A 32 21.90 2.46 -3.50
N VAL A 33 20.60 2.76 -3.39
CA VAL A 33 19.54 1.78 -3.64
C VAL A 33 19.46 1.54 -5.14
N THR A 34 20.12 0.48 -5.61
CA THR A 34 19.85 -0.06 -6.95
C THR A 34 18.45 -0.69 -6.93
N ALA A 35 17.58 -0.21 -7.83
CA ALA A 35 16.27 -0.82 -8.07
C ALA A 35 16.43 -2.32 -8.35
N ARG A 36 15.69 -3.14 -7.61
CA ARG A 36 15.72 -4.60 -7.76
C ARG A 36 14.94 -4.95 -9.04
N ALA A 37 15.64 -5.28 -10.12
CA ALA A 37 15.01 -5.90 -11.29
C ALA A 37 14.45 -7.28 -10.86
N GLY A 38 13.11 -7.43 -10.91
CA GLY A 38 12.45 -8.69 -10.52
C GLY A 38 10.99 -8.60 -10.06
N SER A 39 10.18 -7.70 -10.61
CA SER A 39 8.71 -7.81 -10.71
C SER A 39 8.21 -6.59 -11.47
N GLU A 40 7.50 -6.77 -12.58
CA GLU A 40 6.88 -5.65 -13.30
C GLU A 40 5.98 -4.82 -12.38
N ASP A 41 6.06 -3.48 -12.52
CA ASP A 41 5.24 -2.54 -11.75
C ASP A 41 3.75 -2.83 -11.95
N ALA A 42 2.97 -2.74 -10.87
CA ALA A 42 1.53 -3.02 -10.92
C ALA A 42 0.82 -2.14 -11.96
N ALA A 43 1.21 -0.86 -12.04
CA ALA A 43 0.69 0.07 -13.04
C ALA A 43 0.87 -0.45 -14.48
N VAL A 44 2.07 -0.95 -14.81
CA VAL A 44 2.39 -1.49 -16.14
C VAL A 44 1.57 -2.75 -16.45
N ARG A 45 1.35 -3.61 -15.45
CA ARG A 45 0.48 -4.79 -15.64
C ARG A 45 -0.97 -4.40 -15.89
N ILE A 46 -1.47 -3.38 -15.19
CA ILE A 46 -2.82 -2.85 -15.40
C ILE A 46 -2.92 -2.20 -16.80
N ASP A 47 -1.90 -1.46 -17.25
CA ASP A 47 -1.84 -0.91 -18.61
C ASP A 47 -1.94 -2.02 -19.67
N ARG A 48 -1.18 -3.10 -19.50
CA ARG A 48 -1.24 -4.26 -20.41
C ARG A 48 -2.58 -4.98 -20.39
N LEU A 49 -3.18 -5.15 -19.20
CA LEU A 49 -4.51 -5.74 -19.09
C LEU A 49 -5.54 -4.92 -19.86
N ILE A 50 -5.52 -3.60 -19.70
CA ILE A 50 -6.41 -2.68 -20.42
C ILE A 50 -6.17 -2.76 -21.92
N ALA A 51 -4.91 -2.69 -22.36
CA ALA A 51 -4.55 -2.76 -23.78
C ALA A 51 -4.91 -4.10 -24.44
N GLY A 52 -4.88 -5.20 -23.67
CA GLY A 52 -5.28 -6.53 -24.14
C GLY A 52 -6.80 -6.72 -24.28
N LEU A 53 -7.60 -5.82 -23.70
CA LEU A 53 -9.06 -5.82 -23.84
C LEU A 53 -9.47 -4.90 -24.99
N ALA A 54 -9.46 -5.45 -26.21
CA ALA A 54 -9.75 -4.69 -27.44
C ALA A 54 -11.23 -4.28 -27.64
N ASP A 55 -12.10 -4.55 -26.66
CA ASP A 55 -13.51 -4.18 -26.69
C ASP A 55 -13.87 -3.16 -25.60
N TRP A 56 -15.16 -2.89 -25.43
CA TRP A 56 -15.69 -1.89 -24.49
C TRP A 56 -15.21 -2.10 -23.04
N ARG A 57 -14.83 -3.32 -22.64
CA ARG A 57 -14.37 -3.63 -21.28
C ARG A 57 -13.03 -2.96 -20.99
N GLY A 58 -12.15 -2.84 -21.97
CA GLY A 58 -10.88 -2.12 -21.84
C GLY A 58 -11.10 -0.64 -21.54
N ALA A 59 -12.00 0.00 -22.29
CA ALA A 59 -12.38 1.39 -22.08
C ALA A 59 -13.05 1.61 -20.70
N THR A 60 -13.96 0.73 -20.28
CA THR A 60 -14.59 0.80 -18.96
C THR A 60 -13.56 0.65 -17.83
N LEU A 61 -12.65 -0.34 -17.92
CA LEU A 61 -11.62 -0.56 -16.91
C LEU A 61 -10.63 0.62 -16.84
N ALA A 62 -10.28 1.20 -17.97
CA ALA A 62 -9.46 2.41 -18.03
C ALA A 62 -10.17 3.60 -17.35
N GLY A 63 -11.46 3.78 -17.61
CA GLY A 63 -12.30 4.80 -16.97
C GLY A 63 -12.35 4.64 -15.45
N ILE A 64 -12.58 3.43 -14.95
CA ILE A 64 -12.55 3.11 -13.52
C ILE A 64 -11.19 3.46 -12.91
N ARG A 65 -10.10 2.98 -13.51
CA ARG A 65 -8.74 3.25 -13.02
C ARG A 65 -8.45 4.75 -12.95
N ARG A 66 -8.83 5.51 -13.99
CA ARG A 66 -8.67 6.96 -14.01
C ARG A 66 -9.38 7.60 -12.81
N VAL A 67 -10.65 7.26 -12.59
CA VAL A 67 -11.44 7.81 -11.48
C VAL A 67 -10.80 7.49 -10.12
N ILE A 68 -10.29 6.26 -9.94
CA ILE A 68 -9.62 5.86 -8.69
C ILE A 68 -8.36 6.70 -8.43
N ARG A 69 -7.53 6.91 -9.46
CA ARG A 69 -6.31 7.73 -9.35
C ARG A 69 -6.58 9.21 -9.10
N GLU A 70 -7.72 9.72 -9.56
CA GLU A 70 -8.14 11.11 -9.36
C GLU A 70 -8.74 11.36 -7.97
N VAL A 71 -9.28 10.33 -7.30
CA VAL A 71 -9.94 10.48 -5.99
C VAL A 71 -8.94 10.80 -4.88
N GLU A 72 -7.81 10.11 -4.87
CA GLU A 72 -6.82 10.17 -3.79
C GLU A 72 -5.42 9.86 -4.34
N PRO A 73 -4.50 10.84 -4.39
CA PRO A 73 -3.14 10.65 -4.88
C PRO A 73 -2.36 9.56 -4.14
N GLY A 74 -2.69 9.28 -2.88
CA GLY A 74 -2.09 8.23 -2.06
C GLY A 74 -2.55 6.80 -2.39
N VAL A 75 -3.49 6.61 -3.33
CA VAL A 75 -3.96 5.25 -3.68
C VAL A 75 -2.84 4.47 -4.36
N ILE A 76 -2.61 3.26 -3.85
CA ILE A 76 -1.56 2.36 -4.35
C ILE A 76 -2.20 1.33 -5.27
N GLU A 77 -1.67 1.27 -6.49
CA GLU A 77 -2.01 0.22 -7.45
C GLU A 77 -1.22 -1.05 -7.12
N GLU A 78 -1.94 -2.17 -7.02
CA GLU A 78 -1.39 -3.49 -6.74
C GLU A 78 -1.82 -4.49 -7.80
N TRP A 79 -0.98 -5.49 -8.00
CA TRP A 79 -1.28 -6.63 -8.85
C TRP A 79 -1.32 -7.88 -7.98
N LYS A 80 -2.50 -8.45 -7.82
CA LYS A 80 -2.71 -9.58 -6.91
C LYS A 80 -3.33 -10.77 -7.61
N TRP A 81 -3.05 -11.93 -7.02
CA TRP A 81 -3.59 -13.23 -7.43
C TRP A 81 -3.34 -13.46 -8.93
N MET A 82 -4.27 -14.12 -9.61
CA MET A 82 -4.17 -14.45 -11.02
C MET A 82 -4.57 -13.26 -11.92
N GLY A 83 -3.84 -12.15 -11.80
CA GLY A 83 -3.95 -11.04 -12.73
C GLY A 83 -5.02 -9.99 -12.41
N THR A 84 -5.28 -9.75 -11.13
CA THR A 84 -6.31 -8.80 -10.70
C THR A 84 -5.72 -7.46 -10.27
N PRO A 85 -6.11 -6.36 -10.93
CA PRO A 85 -5.93 -5.00 -10.42
C PRO A 85 -6.60 -4.84 -9.06
N VAL A 86 -5.83 -4.38 -8.08
CA VAL A 86 -6.32 -4.03 -6.73
C VAL A 86 -5.82 -2.65 -6.37
N TRP A 87 -6.67 -1.83 -5.78
CA TRP A 87 -6.31 -0.51 -5.27
C TRP A 87 -6.42 -0.50 -3.75
N SER A 88 -5.43 0.08 -3.08
CA SER A 88 -5.39 0.18 -1.62
C SER A 88 -5.06 1.58 -1.13
N HIS A 89 -5.62 1.92 0.02
CA HIS A 89 -5.33 3.11 0.81
C HIS A 89 -5.73 2.81 2.25
N GLY A 90 -4.75 2.74 3.18
CA GLY A 90 -4.98 2.29 4.56
C GLY A 90 -5.50 0.84 4.69
N GLY A 91 -5.57 0.09 3.59
CA GLY A 91 -6.30 -1.17 3.46
C GLY A 91 -6.74 -1.37 2.01
N MET A 92 -7.23 -2.54 1.63
CA MET A 92 -7.74 -2.74 0.26
C MET A 92 -9.07 -2.01 0.09
N VAL A 93 -9.18 -1.18 -0.95
CA VAL A 93 -10.35 -0.36 -1.24
C VAL A 93 -11.25 -1.10 -2.22
N ALA A 94 -10.72 -1.40 -3.40
CA ALA A 94 -11.45 -2.04 -4.47
C ALA A 94 -10.56 -2.93 -5.34
N LEU A 95 -11.18 -3.84 -6.08
CA LEU A 95 -10.57 -4.66 -7.14
C LEU A 95 -11.47 -4.65 -8.37
N ALA A 96 -10.89 -4.78 -9.56
CA ALA A 96 -11.65 -4.84 -10.80
C ALA A 96 -11.30 -6.08 -11.64
N ASN A 97 -12.31 -6.71 -12.24
CA ASN A 97 -12.13 -7.84 -13.16
C ASN A 97 -12.98 -7.65 -14.41
N ALA A 98 -12.37 -7.85 -15.58
CA ALA A 98 -13.13 -8.00 -16.82
C ALA A 98 -13.61 -9.46 -16.96
N HIS A 99 -14.91 -9.65 -17.11
CA HIS A 99 -15.57 -10.92 -17.41
C HIS A 99 -16.13 -10.90 -18.83
N LYS A 100 -16.74 -12.00 -19.27
CA LYS A 100 -17.29 -12.13 -20.64
C LYS A 100 -18.29 -11.02 -20.99
N ASP A 101 -19.19 -10.68 -20.07
CA ASP A 101 -20.33 -9.77 -20.30
C ASP A 101 -20.31 -8.51 -19.42
N LYS A 102 -19.26 -8.33 -18.61
CA LYS A 102 -19.20 -7.26 -17.61
C LYS A 102 -17.78 -6.87 -17.22
N VAL A 103 -17.61 -5.64 -16.75
CA VAL A 103 -16.49 -5.25 -15.89
C VAL A 103 -17.02 -5.15 -14.47
N LYS A 104 -16.48 -5.95 -13.56
CA LYS A 104 -16.92 -6.00 -12.16
C LYS A 104 -15.94 -5.23 -11.28
N LEU A 105 -16.44 -4.22 -10.59
CA LEU A 105 -15.72 -3.47 -9.56
C LEU A 105 -16.24 -3.87 -8.19
N THR A 106 -15.41 -4.51 -7.37
CA THR A 106 -15.79 -5.00 -6.04
C THR A 106 -15.12 -4.18 -4.96
N PHE A 107 -15.89 -3.73 -3.96
CA PHE A 107 -15.41 -2.99 -2.80
C PHE A 107 -15.27 -3.93 -1.60
N PHE A 108 -14.10 -3.91 -0.94
CA PHE A 108 -13.74 -4.85 0.13
C PHE A 108 -14.66 -4.76 1.35
N HIS A 109 -15.03 -3.54 1.70
CA HIS A 109 -15.95 -3.22 2.79
C HIS A 109 -17.30 -2.72 2.25
N GLY A 110 -17.64 -3.08 1.02
CA GLY A 110 -18.83 -2.60 0.32
C GLY A 110 -20.11 -2.69 1.15
N ALA A 111 -20.31 -3.75 1.95
CA ALA A 111 -21.51 -3.91 2.79
C ALA A 111 -21.65 -2.87 3.94
N ARG A 112 -20.58 -2.13 4.23
CA ARG A 112 -20.53 -1.09 5.27
C ARG A 112 -20.60 0.33 4.73
N LEU A 113 -20.40 0.50 3.42
CA LEU A 113 -20.34 1.83 2.80
C LEU A 113 -21.74 2.41 2.60
N ARG A 114 -21.86 3.72 2.73
CA ARG A 114 -23.07 4.42 2.24
C ARG A 114 -23.04 4.44 0.71
N ASP A 115 -24.21 4.22 0.11
CA ASP A 115 -24.39 4.24 -1.35
C ASP A 115 -25.64 5.06 -1.71
N PRO A 116 -25.59 6.39 -1.54
CA PRO A 116 -26.75 7.26 -1.75
C PRO A 116 -27.19 7.33 -3.22
N HIS A 117 -26.31 6.97 -4.15
CA HIS A 117 -26.58 6.97 -5.59
C HIS A 117 -27.01 5.59 -6.12
N GLY A 118 -27.03 4.56 -5.26
CA GLY A 118 -27.47 3.22 -5.64
C GLY A 118 -26.59 2.56 -6.70
N LEU A 119 -25.27 2.77 -6.66
CA LEU A 119 -24.34 2.18 -7.62
C LEU A 119 -24.20 0.67 -7.47
N PHE A 120 -24.30 0.14 -6.25
CA PHE A 120 -24.15 -1.30 -6.05
C PHE A 120 -25.33 -2.06 -6.65
N ASN A 121 -25.01 -2.97 -7.57
CA ASN A 121 -25.98 -3.82 -8.25
C ASN A 121 -25.64 -5.33 -8.14
N ALA A 122 -24.53 -5.66 -7.46
CA ALA A 122 -24.08 -7.04 -7.27
C ALA A 122 -23.53 -7.28 -5.86
N GLY A 123 -23.65 -8.52 -5.37
CA GLY A 123 -23.17 -8.89 -4.02
C GLY A 123 -23.98 -8.31 -2.86
N LEU A 124 -25.22 -7.89 -3.11
CA LEU A 124 -26.05 -7.12 -2.15
C LEU A 124 -26.41 -7.88 -0.86
N GLY A 125 -26.42 -9.22 -0.90
CA GLY A 125 -26.66 -10.06 0.28
C GLY A 125 -25.42 -10.37 1.12
N GLY A 126 -24.24 -9.88 0.72
CA GLY A 126 -22.98 -10.14 1.42
C GLY A 126 -22.82 -9.29 2.69
N ASN A 127 -22.14 -9.81 3.71
CA ASN A 127 -21.86 -9.08 4.97
C ASN A 127 -20.55 -8.27 4.96
N ARG A 128 -19.76 -8.38 3.88
CA ARG A 128 -18.45 -7.72 3.72
C ARG A 128 -18.38 -6.91 2.44
N TRP A 129 -18.68 -7.54 1.32
CA TRP A 129 -18.42 -7.00 -0.02
C TRP A 129 -19.72 -6.60 -0.70
N ARG A 130 -19.65 -5.55 -1.54
CA ARG A 130 -20.63 -5.25 -2.59
C ARG A 130 -19.89 -4.87 -3.85
N ALA A 131 -20.53 -4.98 -5.00
CA ALA A 131 -19.93 -4.75 -6.29
C ALA A 131 -20.84 -3.99 -7.26
N ILE A 132 -20.20 -3.37 -8.25
CA ILE A 132 -20.80 -2.75 -9.41
C ILE A 132 -20.39 -3.59 -10.61
N ASP A 133 -21.36 -4.24 -11.25
CA ASP A 133 -21.21 -4.90 -12.54
C ASP A 133 -21.58 -3.88 -13.63
N PHE A 134 -20.58 -3.38 -14.35
CA PHE A 134 -20.78 -2.53 -15.54
C PHE A 134 -20.94 -3.41 -16.77
N ARG A 135 -22.02 -3.19 -17.53
CA ARG A 135 -22.35 -3.88 -18.77
C ARG A 135 -22.05 -2.99 -19.98
N GLN A 136 -22.11 -3.59 -21.17
CA GLN A 136 -21.91 -2.85 -22.42
C GLN A 136 -22.96 -1.73 -22.55
N GLY A 137 -22.50 -0.51 -22.82
CA GLY A 137 -23.36 0.66 -22.93
C GLY A 137 -23.61 1.40 -21.62
N ASP A 138 -23.23 0.83 -20.48
CA ASP A 138 -23.32 1.53 -19.20
C ASP A 138 -22.32 2.70 -19.16
N ALA A 139 -22.80 3.85 -18.71
CA ALA A 139 -21.94 4.96 -18.37
C ALA A 139 -21.31 4.74 -16.98
N VAL A 140 -20.01 5.01 -16.85
CA VAL A 140 -19.39 5.13 -15.53
C VAL A 140 -19.78 6.49 -14.96
N ASP A 141 -20.72 6.51 -14.02
CA ASP A 141 -21.04 7.72 -13.25
C ASP A 141 -19.82 8.10 -12.39
N THR A 142 -18.97 8.96 -12.95
CA THR A 142 -17.72 9.35 -12.31
C THR A 142 -17.95 10.10 -11.00
N GLN A 143 -19.03 10.88 -10.87
CA GLN A 143 -19.29 11.65 -9.66
C GLN A 143 -19.71 10.72 -8.52
N ALA A 144 -20.68 9.85 -8.78
CA ALA A 144 -21.13 8.87 -7.80
C ALA A 144 -20.00 7.88 -7.43
N LEU A 145 -19.21 7.44 -8.42
CA LEU A 145 -18.09 6.53 -8.16
C LEU A 145 -17.01 7.19 -7.31
N ARG A 146 -16.70 8.48 -7.53
CA ARG A 146 -15.76 9.24 -6.67
C ARG A 146 -16.27 9.31 -5.22
N ALA A 147 -17.57 9.57 -5.02
CA ALA A 147 -18.17 9.61 -3.69
C ALA A 147 -18.04 8.26 -2.98
N LEU A 148 -18.35 7.16 -3.68
CA LEU A 148 -18.25 5.81 -3.13
C LEU A 148 -16.80 5.39 -2.80
N LEU A 149 -15.83 5.79 -3.62
CA LEU A 149 -14.41 5.55 -3.36
C LEU A 149 -13.91 6.31 -2.14
N ARG A 150 -14.33 7.57 -1.95
CA ARG A 150 -14.01 8.35 -0.74
C ARG A 150 -14.58 7.70 0.51
N GLU A 151 -15.85 7.29 0.47
CA GLU A 151 -16.48 6.55 1.57
C GLU A 151 -15.69 5.27 1.92
N ALA A 152 -15.20 4.54 0.91
CA ALA A 152 -14.39 3.34 1.12
C ALA A 152 -13.01 3.65 1.75
N ILE A 153 -12.38 4.74 1.34
CA ILE A 153 -11.10 5.21 1.89
C ILE A 153 -11.28 5.66 3.35
N ASP A 154 -12.31 6.45 3.63
CA ASP A 154 -12.65 6.93 4.97
C ASP A 154 -12.99 5.76 5.91
N TYR A 155 -13.70 4.75 5.39
CA TYR A 155 -13.96 3.53 6.15
C TYR A 155 -12.64 2.84 6.57
N ASN A 156 -11.69 2.69 5.66
CA ASN A 156 -10.38 2.10 5.98
C ASN A 156 -9.58 2.94 6.99
N ALA A 157 -9.70 4.27 6.95
CA ALA A 157 -9.02 5.16 7.89
C ALA A 157 -9.62 5.11 9.31
N THR A 158 -10.92 4.87 9.42
CA THR A 158 -11.67 4.91 10.69
C THR A 158 -11.87 3.54 11.34
N HIS A 159 -11.50 2.45 10.65
CA HIS A 159 -11.68 1.08 11.12
C HIS A 159 -10.38 0.29 11.07
N ALA A 160 -10.22 -0.65 12.00
CA ALA A 160 -9.09 -1.58 11.99
C ALA A 160 -9.24 -2.60 10.84
N VAL A 161 -8.77 -2.22 9.65
CA VAL A 161 -8.73 -3.09 8.47
C VAL A 161 -7.32 -3.67 8.28
N PRO A 162 -7.17 -4.93 7.81
CA PRO A 162 -5.85 -5.46 7.52
C PRO A 162 -5.15 -4.62 6.46
N GLY A 163 -3.96 -4.12 6.81
CA GLY A 163 -3.11 -3.39 5.86
C GLY A 163 -2.85 -4.23 4.61
N SER A 164 -2.87 -3.58 3.46
CA SER A 164 -2.48 -4.24 2.22
C SER A 164 -0.96 -4.41 2.18
N ARG A 165 -0.44 -5.52 1.61
CA ARG A 165 1.01 -5.69 1.45
C ARG A 165 1.65 -4.55 0.65
N GLY A 166 0.92 -3.92 -0.27
CA GLY A 166 1.35 -2.72 -0.98
C GLY A 166 1.23 -1.42 -0.17
N SER A 167 0.35 -1.34 0.84
CA SER A 167 0.09 -0.11 1.60
C SER A 167 1.01 0.13 2.80
N ARG A 168 2.02 -0.74 3.00
CA ARG A 168 3.11 -0.53 3.96
C ARG A 168 4.30 0.08 3.21
N ARG A 169 4.22 1.37 2.91
CA ARG A 169 5.37 2.17 2.47
C ARG A 169 5.39 3.47 3.25
#